data_AF-A0A9W9IEQ5-F1
#
_entry.id   AF-A0A9W9IEQ5-F1
#
_cell.length_a   1.000
_cell.length_b   1.000
_cell.length_c   1.000
_cell.angle_alpha   90.00
_cell.angle_beta   90.00
_cell.angle_gamma   90.00
#
_symmetry.space_group_name_H-M   'P 1'
#
loop_
_entity.id
_entity.type
_entity.pdbx_description
1 polymer ?
#
loop_
_entity_poly.entity_id
_entity_poly.type
_entity_poly.pdbx_seq_one_letter_code
_entity_poly.pdbx_strand_id
1 'polypeptide(L)'
;MEDTANNQGSQLRQPKKRFVGRRTADAQAQKEPVGQNDVESTAVQRAAPRRTPRTLNQVPPEILNDPEIQAAIELLPKNYAFEIPKTIHRVRSSGAKRVALQFPEGLLIFATTISDILTQFCPGIETLIMGDVTYGACCIDDYTARALGCDLLVHYAHSCLIPVDVTKIKTLYIFVDISIDTSHLIATLERNFKPGQTIATVGTIQFNATLHGLKPVLERAGFRVVIPQIMPLSKGEILGCTSPQLPESEIDALLYLGDGHFHLESAMIHNPNIPAYRYDPYSRTLTRETYDHDEMHTIRRDAIATARSARKWGIILGSLGRQGNPNTMAMIERHLAERGIPVVNLLLSEIFPGKLASMPDVECWVQIACPRLSIDWGYAFSRPLLTPYEALIALGVRESWDQANKGVYPMDFYAKDGLGRTKPEQAIPAV
;
A
#
# COMPACT_ATOMS: atom_id res chain seq x y z
N MET A 1 21.75 -70.46 -11.67
CA MET A 1 20.59 -70.52 -12.56
C MET A 1 20.34 -69.11 -13.04
N GLU A 2 20.67 -68.87 -14.31
CA GLU A 2 20.06 -67.97 -15.31
C GLU A 2 19.02 -66.95 -14.79
N ASP A 3 18.92 -65.71 -15.26
CA ASP A 3 19.48 -65.09 -16.45
C ASP A 3 19.31 -63.56 -16.37
N THR A 4 20.02 -62.89 -17.26
CA THR A 4 20.10 -61.46 -17.60
C THR A 4 18.78 -60.69 -17.78
N ALA A 5 18.77 -59.39 -17.43
CA ALA A 5 18.39 -58.29 -18.35
C ALA A 5 18.62 -56.87 -17.76
N ASN A 6 19.68 -56.26 -18.28
CA ASN A 6 19.98 -54.85 -18.55
C ASN A 6 18.82 -53.80 -18.47
N ASN A 7 19.03 -52.68 -17.76
CA ASN A 7 18.80 -51.34 -18.33
C ASN A 7 19.53 -50.23 -17.53
N GLN A 8 20.49 -49.57 -18.18
CA GLN A 8 21.15 -48.34 -17.72
C GLN A 8 20.39 -47.12 -18.26
N GLY A 9 20.15 -46.11 -17.43
CA GLY A 9 19.44 -44.88 -17.81
C GLY A 9 19.89 -43.64 -17.02
N SER A 10 20.94 -43.00 -17.53
CA SER A 10 21.29 -41.56 -17.51
C SER A 10 21.00 -40.68 -16.26
N GLN A 11 22.09 -40.38 -15.52
CA GLN A 11 22.20 -39.13 -14.74
C GLN A 11 22.48 -37.95 -15.68
N LEU A 12 21.53 -37.02 -15.81
CA LEU A 12 21.73 -35.76 -16.54
C LEU A 12 22.36 -34.69 -15.64
N ARG A 13 23.63 -34.39 -15.92
CA ARG A 13 24.40 -33.28 -15.34
C ARG A 13 23.88 -31.93 -15.87
N GLN A 14 23.58 -31.00 -14.98
CA GLN A 14 23.23 -29.61 -15.32
C GLN A 14 24.43 -28.86 -15.94
N PRO A 15 24.26 -28.13 -17.05
CA PRO A 15 25.34 -27.32 -17.63
C PRO A 15 25.48 -25.95 -16.93
N LYS A 16 26.71 -25.63 -16.50
CA LYS A 16 27.12 -24.32 -15.99
C LYS A 16 27.06 -23.27 -17.11
N LYS A 17 26.28 -22.20 -16.92
CA LYS A 17 26.28 -21.04 -17.84
C LYS A 17 27.59 -20.25 -17.68
N ARG A 18 28.40 -20.27 -18.74
CA ARG A 18 29.65 -19.50 -18.88
C ARG A 18 29.31 -18.10 -19.40
N PHE A 19 29.71 -17.07 -18.66
CA PHE A 19 29.57 -15.66 -19.03
C PHE A 19 30.50 -15.34 -20.21
N VAL A 20 29.97 -14.87 -21.34
CA VAL A 20 30.76 -14.40 -22.49
C VAL A 20 30.33 -12.97 -22.82
N GLY A 21 31.30 -12.06 -22.78
CA GLY A 21 31.13 -10.62 -22.88
C GLY A 21 30.79 -10.09 -24.28
N ARG A 22 30.13 -8.95 -24.26
CA ARG A 22 29.45 -8.19 -25.33
C ARG A 22 30.35 -7.60 -26.43
N ARG A 23 31.51 -8.19 -26.77
CA ARG A 23 32.48 -7.57 -27.71
C ARG A 23 32.70 -8.31 -29.03
N THR A 24 32.02 -9.42 -29.27
CA THR A 24 32.19 -10.22 -30.51
C THR A 24 30.98 -10.21 -31.44
N ALA A 25 29.85 -9.59 -31.05
CA ALA A 25 28.67 -9.46 -31.92
C ALA A 25 28.78 -8.28 -32.91
N ASP A 26 29.53 -7.23 -32.57
CA ASP A 26 29.64 -6.01 -33.40
C ASP A 26 30.68 -6.13 -34.53
N ALA A 27 31.53 -7.17 -34.50
CA ALA A 27 32.63 -7.35 -35.47
C ALA A 27 32.24 -8.16 -36.72
N GLN A 28 31.01 -8.67 -36.80
CA GLN A 28 30.53 -9.48 -37.94
C GLN A 28 29.56 -8.74 -38.86
N ALA A 29 29.22 -7.47 -38.56
CA ALA A 29 28.33 -6.65 -39.37
C ALA A 29 29.05 -5.75 -40.40
N GLN A 30 30.38 -5.84 -40.52
CA GLN A 30 31.19 -5.04 -41.44
C GLN A 30 32.14 -5.93 -42.25
N LYS A 31 31.68 -6.43 -43.41
CA LYS A 31 32.36 -7.09 -44.56
C LYS A 31 31.24 -7.87 -45.29
N GLU A 32 30.79 -7.66 -46.52
CA GLU A 32 31.39 -7.29 -47.82
C GLU A 32 30.28 -6.82 -48.82
N PRO A 33 30.61 -6.36 -50.05
CA PRO A 33 29.70 -5.59 -50.93
C PRO A 33 29.06 -6.34 -52.13
N VAL A 34 27.89 -5.82 -52.54
CA VAL A 34 27.23 -5.70 -53.87
C VAL A 34 27.03 -6.92 -54.80
N GLY A 35 25.75 -7.15 -55.17
CA GLY A 35 25.29 -7.81 -56.41
C GLY A 35 23.76 -7.70 -56.59
N GLN A 36 23.31 -7.15 -57.72
CA GLN A 36 21.91 -6.83 -58.08
C GLN A 36 21.04 -8.05 -58.43
N ASN A 37 19.75 -8.02 -58.06
CA ASN A 37 18.58 -8.11 -58.97
C ASN A 37 17.24 -8.07 -58.20
N ASP A 38 16.23 -7.52 -58.88
CA ASP A 38 14.87 -7.17 -58.47
C ASP A 38 14.06 -8.26 -57.74
N VAL A 39 13.26 -7.89 -56.73
CA VAL A 39 11.79 -8.11 -56.59
C VAL A 39 11.25 -7.22 -55.44
N GLU A 40 10.06 -6.65 -55.62
CA GLU A 40 9.23 -5.92 -54.63
C GLU A 40 9.34 -6.43 -53.18
N SER A 41 9.60 -5.52 -52.24
CA SER A 41 9.39 -5.80 -50.81
C SER A 41 9.00 -4.54 -50.04
N THR A 42 7.91 -4.69 -49.29
CA THR A 42 7.28 -3.76 -48.37
C THR A 42 8.28 -3.08 -47.43
N ALA A 43 8.33 -1.76 -47.48
CA ALA A 43 9.22 -0.95 -46.64
C ALA A 43 8.90 -1.14 -45.15
N VAL A 44 9.76 -1.91 -44.46
CA VAL A 44 9.78 -2.00 -43.00
C VAL A 44 10.30 -0.67 -42.45
N GLN A 45 9.39 0.15 -41.90
CA GLN A 45 9.79 1.30 -41.10
C GLN A 45 10.63 0.81 -39.91
N ARG A 46 11.88 1.29 -39.82
CA ARG A 46 12.74 1.05 -38.65
C ARG A 46 12.04 1.61 -37.42
N ALA A 47 11.57 0.73 -36.54
CA ALA A 47 11.02 1.12 -35.25
C ALA A 47 12.08 1.93 -34.48
N ALA A 48 11.70 3.10 -33.97
CA ALA A 48 12.57 3.91 -33.14
C ALA A 48 13.10 3.07 -31.95
N PRO A 49 14.37 3.25 -31.56
CA PRO A 49 14.97 2.44 -30.50
C PRO A 49 14.16 2.59 -29.21
N ARG A 50 13.62 1.47 -28.70
CA ARG A 50 12.92 1.41 -27.41
C ARG A 50 13.88 1.88 -26.31
N ARG A 51 13.62 3.08 -25.77
CA ARG A 51 14.29 3.59 -24.57
C ARG A 51 14.10 2.58 -23.43
N THR A 52 15.16 2.29 -22.69
CA THR A 52 15.08 1.37 -21.54
C THR A 52 14.14 1.96 -20.47
N PRO A 53 13.39 1.15 -19.71
CA PRO A 53 12.42 1.65 -18.72
C PRO A 53 13.02 2.61 -17.68
N ARG A 54 14.32 2.50 -17.41
CA ARG A 54 15.04 3.39 -16.47
C ARG A 54 15.24 4.81 -16.99
N THR A 55 15.33 5.03 -18.31
CA THR A 55 15.52 6.39 -18.87
C THR A 55 14.21 7.16 -19.05
N LEU A 56 13.06 6.50 -19.00
CA LEU A 56 11.73 7.15 -19.05
C LEU A 56 11.35 7.83 -17.73
N ASN A 57 11.85 7.32 -16.60
CA ASN A 57 11.51 7.79 -15.25
C ASN A 57 12.48 8.83 -14.70
N GLN A 58 13.60 9.11 -15.38
CA GLN A 58 14.51 10.17 -14.97
C GLN A 58 13.97 11.53 -15.44
N VAL A 59 13.82 12.45 -14.49
CA VAL A 59 13.45 13.83 -14.78
C VAL A 59 14.60 14.47 -15.57
N PRO A 60 14.33 15.04 -16.76
CA PRO A 60 15.36 15.67 -17.55
C PRO A 60 16.02 16.86 -16.82
N PRO A 61 17.34 17.10 -16.99
CA PRO A 61 18.05 18.20 -16.34
C PRO A 61 17.45 19.57 -16.62
N GLU A 62 16.83 19.76 -17.78
CA GLU A 62 16.15 21.00 -18.17
C GLU A 62 14.88 21.30 -17.36
N ILE A 63 14.28 20.30 -16.70
CA ILE A 63 13.18 20.50 -15.76
C ILE A 63 13.72 20.54 -14.33
N LEU A 64 14.69 19.67 -14.03
CA LEU A 64 15.24 19.53 -12.69
C LEU A 64 16.01 20.77 -12.23
N ASN A 65 16.76 21.41 -13.12
CA ASN A 65 17.64 22.54 -12.82
C ASN A 65 17.10 23.89 -13.32
N ASP A 66 15.83 23.94 -13.73
CA ASP A 66 15.19 25.17 -14.20
C ASP A 66 15.06 26.18 -13.04
N PRO A 67 15.68 27.38 -13.12
CA PRO A 67 15.66 28.35 -12.03
C PRO A 67 14.27 28.84 -11.65
N GLU A 68 13.34 28.94 -12.61
CA GLU A 68 11.98 29.41 -12.36
C GLU A 68 11.16 28.33 -11.65
N ILE A 69 11.31 27.07 -12.06
CA ILE A 69 10.69 25.93 -11.37
C ILE A 69 11.20 25.85 -9.93
N GLN A 70 12.51 25.99 -9.73
CA GLN A 70 13.10 25.95 -8.39
C GLN A 70 12.60 27.10 -7.51
N ALA A 71 12.54 28.33 -8.03
CA ALA A 71 11.99 29.47 -7.30
C ALA A 71 10.50 29.26 -6.92
N ALA A 72 9.71 28.66 -7.81
CA ALA A 72 8.30 28.36 -7.51
C ALA A 72 8.15 27.27 -6.44
N ILE A 73 9.05 26.27 -6.41
CA ILE A 73 9.08 25.23 -5.38
C ILE A 73 9.42 25.81 -4.00
N GLU A 74 10.15 26.92 -3.89
CA GLU A 74 10.46 27.56 -2.60
C GLU A 74 9.22 28.06 -1.85
N LEU A 75 8.06 28.17 -2.52
CA LEU A 75 6.77 28.46 -1.90
C LEU A 75 6.22 27.27 -1.09
N LEU A 76 6.73 26.06 -1.33
CA LEU A 76 6.35 24.84 -0.63
C LEU A 76 7.31 24.57 0.55
N PRO A 77 6.87 23.87 1.60
CA PRO A 77 7.72 23.59 2.75
C PRO A 77 8.91 22.72 2.35
N LYS A 78 10.12 23.21 2.64
CA LYS A 78 11.39 22.60 2.21
C LYS A 78 11.63 21.18 2.72
N ASN A 79 10.99 20.81 3.83
CA ASN A 79 11.12 19.48 4.41
C ASN A 79 10.16 18.45 3.80
N TYR A 80 9.28 18.83 2.86
CA TYR A 80 8.36 17.92 2.16
C TYR A 80 8.75 17.80 0.69
N ALA A 81 9.06 16.59 0.24
CA ALA A 81 9.43 16.32 -1.14
C ALA A 81 8.20 16.12 -2.05
N PHE A 82 7.57 17.21 -2.51
CA PHE A 82 6.45 17.15 -3.45
C PHE A 82 6.83 16.69 -4.87
N GLU A 83 8.12 16.51 -5.17
CA GLU A 83 8.64 16.03 -6.46
C GLU A 83 8.01 16.76 -7.68
N ILE A 84 7.77 18.07 -7.57
CA ILE A 84 7.17 18.90 -8.64
C ILE A 84 7.84 18.68 -10.02
N PRO A 85 9.18 18.62 -10.15
CA PRO A 85 9.83 18.37 -11.44
C PRO A 85 9.40 17.04 -12.08
N LYS A 86 9.15 16.00 -11.27
CA LYS A 86 8.67 14.69 -11.74
C LYS A 86 7.24 14.78 -12.24
N THR A 87 6.38 15.53 -11.55
CA THR A 87 5.00 15.77 -11.99
C THR A 87 4.96 16.53 -13.32
N ILE A 88 5.75 17.62 -13.46
CA ILE A 88 5.88 18.38 -14.71
C ILE A 88 6.36 17.47 -15.85
N HIS A 89 7.43 16.71 -15.63
CA HIS A 89 7.94 15.77 -16.63
C HIS A 89 6.88 14.74 -17.04
N ARG A 90 6.13 14.21 -16.07
CA ARG A 90 5.09 13.22 -16.34
C ARG A 90 3.97 13.81 -17.18
N VAL A 91 3.47 14.99 -16.83
CA VAL A 91 2.42 15.70 -17.57
C VAL A 91 2.85 15.97 -19.01
N ARG A 92 4.04 16.56 -19.19
CA ARG A 92 4.60 16.88 -20.52
C ARG A 92 4.82 15.62 -21.36
N SER A 93 5.44 14.59 -20.80
CA SER A 93 5.76 13.35 -21.54
C SER A 93 4.54 12.50 -21.87
N SER A 94 3.46 12.56 -21.07
CA SER A 94 2.22 11.86 -21.37
C SER A 94 1.26 12.62 -22.27
N GLY A 95 1.52 13.91 -22.52
CA GLY A 95 0.62 14.80 -23.24
C GLY A 95 -0.71 15.04 -22.52
N ALA A 96 -0.73 14.93 -21.19
CA ALA A 96 -1.96 15.09 -20.40
C ALA A 96 -2.46 16.53 -20.52
N LYS A 97 -3.78 16.70 -20.67
CA LYS A 97 -4.46 18.00 -20.76
C LYS A 97 -5.28 18.30 -19.53
N ARG A 98 -5.90 17.30 -18.91
CA ARG A 98 -6.63 17.47 -17.65
C ARG A 98 -6.02 16.60 -16.55
N VAL A 99 -5.53 17.23 -15.47
CA VAL A 99 -4.76 16.57 -14.41
C VAL A 99 -5.50 16.67 -13.09
N ALA A 100 -5.96 15.53 -12.57
CA ALA A 100 -6.54 15.44 -11.24
C ALA A 100 -5.45 15.44 -10.17
N LEU A 101 -5.63 16.22 -9.11
CA LEU A 101 -4.73 16.32 -7.97
C LEU A 101 -5.47 15.85 -6.72
N GLN A 102 -5.03 14.74 -6.13
CA GLN A 102 -5.62 14.17 -4.92
C GLN A 102 -4.62 14.25 -3.76
N PHE A 103 -5.06 14.84 -2.65
CA PHE A 103 -4.25 15.06 -1.46
C PHE A 103 -4.95 14.48 -0.22
N PRO A 104 -4.21 13.97 0.77
CA PRO A 104 -4.76 13.85 2.11
C PRO A 104 -5.04 15.24 2.70
N GLU A 105 -5.90 15.29 3.72
CA GLU A 105 -6.37 16.51 4.37
C GLU A 105 -5.20 17.39 4.84
N GLY A 106 -4.16 16.79 5.42
CA GLY A 106 -2.99 17.50 5.92
C GLY A 106 -2.14 18.19 4.85
N LEU A 107 -2.28 17.82 3.57
CA LEU A 107 -1.55 18.43 2.45
C LEU A 107 -2.46 19.27 1.53
N LEU A 108 -3.77 19.30 1.78
CA LEU A 108 -4.72 20.05 0.95
C LEU A 108 -4.41 21.56 0.96
N ILE A 109 -3.79 22.06 2.03
CA ILE A 109 -3.32 23.45 2.15
C ILE A 109 -2.31 23.86 1.06
N PHE A 110 -1.66 22.91 0.39
CA PHE A 110 -0.71 23.17 -0.69
C PHE A 110 -1.32 22.99 -2.09
N ALA A 111 -2.58 22.56 -2.18
CA ALA A 111 -3.17 22.12 -3.44
C ALA A 111 -3.27 23.23 -4.48
N THR A 112 -3.64 24.45 -4.09
CA THR A 112 -3.74 25.60 -4.99
C THR A 112 -2.37 26.04 -5.49
N THR A 113 -1.38 26.16 -4.61
CA THR A 113 0.00 26.48 -4.99
C THR A 113 0.56 25.44 -5.97
N ILE A 114 0.37 24.15 -5.70
CA ILE A 114 0.82 23.08 -6.61
C ILE A 114 0.08 23.17 -7.94
N SER A 115 -1.22 23.43 -7.94
CA SER A 115 -2.03 23.64 -9.14
C SER A 115 -1.49 24.80 -10.00
N ASP A 116 -1.18 25.94 -9.38
CA ASP A 116 -0.66 27.13 -10.06
C ASP A 116 0.71 26.85 -10.68
N ILE A 117 1.61 26.19 -9.93
CA ILE A 117 2.92 25.77 -10.43
C ILE A 117 2.77 24.87 -11.66
N LEU A 118 1.90 23.85 -11.59
CA LEU A 118 1.71 22.92 -12.70
C LEU A 118 1.12 23.59 -13.94
N THR A 119 0.15 24.48 -13.78
CA THR A 119 -0.44 25.22 -14.91
C THR A 119 0.54 26.22 -15.52
N GLN A 120 1.39 26.87 -14.72
CA GLN A 120 2.46 27.75 -15.19
C GLN A 120 3.49 26.98 -16.03
N PHE A 121 3.99 25.85 -15.52
CA PHE A 121 5.07 25.11 -16.18
C PHE A 121 4.59 24.01 -17.13
N CYS A 122 3.29 23.79 -17.27
CA CYS A 122 2.70 22.92 -18.29
C CYS A 122 1.61 23.70 -19.05
N PRO A 123 1.98 24.57 -19.99
CA PRO A 123 1.00 25.43 -20.66
C PRO A 123 -0.05 24.61 -21.41
N GLY A 124 -1.31 25.02 -21.26
CA GLY A 124 -2.46 24.36 -21.90
C GLY A 124 -2.95 23.09 -21.20
N ILE A 125 -2.60 22.90 -19.92
CA ILE A 125 -3.31 21.96 -19.06
C ILE A 125 -4.36 22.66 -18.21
N GLU A 126 -5.34 21.88 -17.75
CA GLU A 126 -6.26 22.20 -16.67
C GLU A 126 -5.97 21.27 -15.49
N THR A 127 -5.87 21.82 -14.29
CA THR A 127 -5.80 21.05 -13.04
C THR A 127 -7.17 20.96 -12.39
N LEU A 128 -7.48 19.81 -11.80
CA LEU A 128 -8.68 19.57 -11.01
C LEU A 128 -8.27 19.09 -9.62
N ILE A 129 -8.50 19.90 -8.60
CA ILE A 129 -8.25 19.52 -7.20
C ILE A 129 -9.41 18.65 -6.72
N MET A 130 -9.12 17.43 -6.27
CA MET A 130 -10.09 16.51 -5.70
C MET A 130 -10.30 16.87 -4.22
N GLY A 131 -11.49 17.37 -3.89
CA GLY A 131 -11.81 17.88 -2.55
C GLY A 131 -12.41 16.87 -1.58
N ASP A 132 -12.69 15.64 -2.03
CA ASP A 132 -13.18 14.57 -1.16
C ASP A 132 -12.06 14.00 -0.28
N VAL A 133 -12.46 13.41 0.85
CA VAL A 133 -11.54 12.90 1.87
C VAL A 133 -10.61 11.81 1.33
N THR A 134 -9.34 11.83 1.75
CA THR A 134 -8.34 10.86 1.31
C THR A 134 -7.51 10.35 2.49
N TYR A 135 -8.04 9.34 3.18
CA TYR A 135 -7.42 8.74 4.35
C TYR A 135 -6.14 7.92 4.08
N GLY A 136 -5.91 7.49 2.84
CA GLY A 136 -4.80 6.58 2.53
C GLY A 136 -4.70 6.17 1.07
N ALA A 137 -3.69 5.33 0.76
CA ALA A 137 -3.48 4.74 -0.57
C ALA A 137 -4.70 3.96 -1.12
N CYS A 138 -5.52 3.42 -0.22
CA CYS A 138 -6.75 2.70 -0.58
C CYS A 138 -7.86 3.63 -1.08
N CYS A 139 -7.77 4.94 -0.83
CA CYS A 139 -8.72 5.96 -1.25
C CYS A 139 -8.40 6.56 -2.61
N ILE A 140 -7.53 5.95 -3.42
CA ILE A 140 -7.27 6.43 -4.78
C ILE A 140 -8.58 6.53 -5.57
N ASP A 141 -8.91 7.73 -6.04
CA ASP A 141 -10.16 8.01 -6.73
C ASP A 141 -10.00 8.11 -8.25
N ASP A 142 -9.61 6.98 -8.83
CA ASP A 142 -9.46 6.86 -10.27
C ASP A 142 -10.79 6.83 -11.03
N TYR A 143 -11.89 6.48 -10.34
CA TYR A 143 -13.23 6.46 -10.92
C TYR A 143 -13.74 7.87 -11.21
N THR A 144 -13.71 8.76 -10.22
CA THR A 144 -14.18 10.15 -10.38
C THR A 144 -13.27 10.92 -11.33
N ALA A 145 -11.94 10.76 -11.21
CA ALA A 145 -10.99 11.40 -12.12
C ALA A 145 -11.27 11.03 -13.59
N ARG A 146 -11.53 9.75 -13.88
CA ARG A 146 -11.91 9.29 -15.22
C ARG A 146 -13.28 9.81 -15.65
N ALA A 147 -14.28 9.81 -14.77
CA ALA A 147 -15.62 10.30 -15.08
C ALA A 147 -15.61 11.79 -15.45
N LEU A 148 -14.69 12.56 -14.87
CA LEU A 148 -14.46 13.98 -15.19
C LEU A 148 -13.52 14.18 -16.39
N GLY A 149 -13.15 13.11 -17.10
CA GLY A 149 -12.31 13.20 -18.29
C GLY A 149 -10.88 13.65 -18.01
N CYS A 150 -10.34 13.35 -16.83
CA CYS A 150 -8.92 13.57 -16.55
C CYS A 150 -8.06 12.55 -17.32
N ASP A 151 -6.87 12.96 -17.73
CA ASP A 151 -5.88 12.12 -18.42
C ASP A 151 -4.86 11.50 -17.46
N LEU A 152 -4.63 12.18 -16.33
CA LEU A 152 -3.66 11.83 -15.31
C LEU A 152 -4.22 12.15 -13.93
N LEU A 153 -4.08 11.21 -12.99
CA LEU A 153 -4.28 11.42 -11.56
C LEU A 153 -2.92 11.50 -10.86
N VAL A 154 -2.67 12.57 -10.12
CA VAL A 154 -1.51 12.69 -9.22
C VAL A 154 -2.00 12.50 -7.80
N HIS A 155 -1.58 11.39 -7.17
CA HIS A 155 -1.96 11.02 -5.81
C HIS A 155 -0.79 11.27 -4.87
N TYR A 156 -0.96 12.21 -3.93
CA TYR A 156 0.08 12.62 -3.00
C TYR A 156 0.05 11.82 -1.68
N ALA A 157 1.20 11.79 -1.01
CA ALA A 157 1.48 11.27 0.33
C ALA A 157 1.42 9.75 0.56
N HIS A 158 0.89 8.97 -0.38
CA HIS A 158 0.71 7.52 -0.15
C HIS A 158 1.44 6.66 -1.16
N SER A 159 1.86 5.47 -0.71
CA SER A 159 2.44 4.45 -1.59
C SER A 159 1.39 3.82 -2.50
N CYS A 160 1.86 3.15 -3.56
CA CYS A 160 0.98 2.44 -4.49
C CYS A 160 0.50 1.12 -3.86
N LEU A 161 -0.54 1.18 -3.03
CA LEU A 161 -1.17 0.00 -2.44
C LEU A 161 -2.01 -0.78 -3.46
N ILE A 162 -2.75 -0.04 -4.30
CA ILE A 162 -3.62 -0.62 -5.32
C ILE A 162 -2.77 -0.85 -6.58
N PRO A 163 -2.75 -2.07 -7.14
CA PRO A 163 -2.01 -2.35 -8.36
C PRO A 163 -2.40 -1.41 -9.51
N VAL A 164 -1.41 -0.91 -10.25
CA VAL A 164 -1.63 0.08 -11.32
C VAL A 164 -2.50 -0.43 -12.47
N ASP A 165 -2.55 -1.75 -12.69
CA ASP A 165 -3.43 -2.42 -13.66
C ASP A 165 -4.91 -2.42 -13.23
N VAL A 166 -5.18 -2.20 -11.94
CA VAL A 166 -6.54 -2.04 -11.41
C VAL A 166 -7.04 -0.61 -11.62
N THR A 167 -6.15 0.38 -11.57
CA THR A 167 -6.49 1.79 -11.81
C THR A 167 -6.92 2.01 -13.27
N LYS A 168 -7.99 2.77 -13.49
CA LYS A 168 -8.62 2.98 -14.81
C LYS A 168 -8.12 4.24 -15.53
N ILE A 169 -7.20 4.97 -14.91
CA ILE A 169 -6.55 6.17 -15.42
C ILE A 169 -5.05 6.07 -15.16
N LYS A 170 -4.23 6.76 -15.98
CA LYS A 170 -2.81 6.91 -15.68
C LYS A 170 -2.69 7.59 -14.31
N THR A 171 -1.94 6.97 -13.41
CA THR A 171 -1.74 7.49 -12.06
C THR A 171 -0.26 7.74 -11.82
N LEU A 172 0.07 8.87 -11.18
CA LEU A 172 1.38 9.21 -10.66
C LEU A 172 1.28 9.30 -9.14
N TYR A 173 2.02 8.44 -8.44
CA TYR A 173 2.15 8.52 -7.00
C TYR A 173 3.35 9.37 -6.61
N ILE A 174 3.13 10.31 -5.69
CA ILE A 174 4.15 11.14 -5.06
C ILE A 174 4.10 10.86 -3.57
N PHE A 175 5.12 10.21 -3.02
CA PHE A 175 5.08 9.73 -1.63
C PHE A 175 5.24 10.84 -0.61
N VAL A 176 5.80 11.99 -1.01
CA VAL A 176 6.09 13.14 -0.15
C VAL A 176 6.99 12.71 1.03
N ASP A 177 8.24 12.40 0.72
CA ASP A 177 9.26 12.14 1.75
C ASP A 177 9.43 13.36 2.65
N ILE A 178 9.47 13.13 3.96
CA ILE A 178 9.58 14.18 4.98
C ILE A 178 10.96 14.09 5.64
N SER A 179 11.72 15.17 5.50
CA SER A 179 13.02 15.31 6.14
C SER A 179 12.87 15.68 7.62
N ILE A 180 13.65 15.03 8.48
CA ILE A 180 13.62 15.21 9.93
C ILE A 180 15.03 15.36 10.51
N ASP A 181 15.12 15.76 11.79
CA ASP A 181 16.37 15.81 12.55
C ASP A 181 16.81 14.39 12.96
N THR A 182 17.57 13.73 12.07
CA THR A 182 18.09 12.38 12.28
C THR A 182 19.11 12.31 13.43
N SER A 183 19.89 13.36 13.62
CA SER A 183 20.88 13.45 14.71
C SER A 183 20.20 13.39 16.07
N HIS A 184 19.10 14.14 16.25
CA HIS A 184 18.30 14.08 17.47
C HIS A 184 17.71 12.70 17.72
N LEU A 185 17.14 12.06 16.68
CA LEU A 185 16.61 10.70 16.78
C LEU A 185 17.67 9.70 17.23
N ILE A 186 18.85 9.70 16.60
CA ILE A 186 19.95 8.79 16.96
C ILE A 186 20.36 9.01 18.42
N ALA A 187 20.61 10.25 18.84
CA ALA A 187 20.99 10.55 20.21
C ALA A 187 19.91 10.13 21.24
N THR A 188 18.64 10.27 20.84
CA THR A 188 17.51 9.82 21.66
C THR A 188 17.50 8.29 21.80
N LEU A 189 17.76 7.54 20.72
CA LEU A 189 17.81 6.09 20.77
C LEU A 189 19.00 5.59 21.60
N GLU A 190 20.19 6.14 21.38
CA GLU A 190 21.41 5.79 22.13
C GLU A 190 21.28 6.03 23.64
N ARG A 191 20.50 7.05 24.03
CA ARG A 191 20.26 7.37 25.44
C ARG A 191 19.27 6.42 26.12
N ASN A 192 18.30 5.88 25.37
CA ASN A 192 17.17 5.13 25.94
C ASN A 192 17.26 3.62 25.72
N PHE A 193 18.03 3.16 24.73
CA PHE A 193 18.22 1.74 24.41
C PHE A 193 19.65 1.30 24.71
N LYS A 194 19.80 0.01 25.03
CA LYS A 194 21.11 -0.59 25.34
C LYS A 194 21.74 -1.15 24.06
N PRO A 195 23.05 -0.98 23.85
CA PRO A 195 23.77 -1.69 22.80
C PRO A 195 23.55 -3.20 22.90
N GLY A 196 23.48 -3.87 21.75
CA GLY A 196 23.20 -5.29 21.62
C GLY A 196 21.72 -5.64 21.40
N GLN A 197 20.79 -4.71 21.69
CA GLN A 197 19.37 -4.91 21.43
C GLN A 197 19.06 -4.95 19.92
N THR A 198 18.10 -5.80 19.56
CA THR A 198 17.51 -5.90 18.23
C THR A 198 16.25 -5.04 18.16
N ILE A 199 16.28 -4.01 17.32
CA ILE A 199 15.20 -3.04 17.15
C ILE A 199 14.56 -3.24 15.77
N ALA A 200 13.27 -3.58 15.74
CA ALA A 200 12.48 -3.54 14.53
C ALA A 200 12.01 -2.11 14.27
N THR A 201 12.43 -1.50 13.16
CA THR A 201 12.08 -0.11 12.84
C THR A 201 11.04 -0.05 11.74
N VAL A 202 9.92 0.60 12.00
CA VAL A 202 8.78 0.77 11.10
C VAL A 202 8.35 2.24 11.05
N GLY A 203 7.56 2.61 10.06
CA GLY A 203 7.02 3.95 9.89
C GLY A 203 6.04 4.00 8.74
N THR A 204 5.54 5.19 8.44
CA THR A 204 4.76 5.43 7.23
C THR A 204 5.68 5.68 6.03
N ILE A 205 5.12 5.71 4.82
CA ILE A 205 5.91 5.89 3.59
C ILE A 205 6.72 7.18 3.58
N GLN A 206 6.23 8.25 4.23
CA GLN A 206 6.87 9.56 4.28
C GLN A 206 8.21 9.55 5.02
N PHE A 207 8.45 8.57 5.89
CA PHE A 207 9.71 8.45 6.64
C PHE A 207 10.57 7.26 6.18
N ASN A 208 10.19 6.60 5.09
CA ASN A 208 10.82 5.37 4.65
C ASN A 208 12.31 5.57 4.32
N ALA A 209 12.65 6.63 3.57
CA ALA A 209 14.05 6.91 3.24
C ALA A 209 14.91 7.13 4.50
N THR A 210 14.34 7.85 5.48
CA THR A 210 14.99 8.07 6.79
C THR A 210 15.23 6.75 7.53
N LEU A 211 14.24 5.85 7.61
CA LEU A 211 14.40 4.54 8.24
C LEU A 211 15.57 3.73 7.65
N HIS A 212 15.68 3.68 6.32
CA HIS A 212 16.79 2.99 5.65
C HIS A 212 18.13 3.69 5.89
N GLY A 213 18.14 5.02 5.92
CA GLY A 213 19.33 5.82 6.23
C GLY A 213 19.85 5.65 7.65
N LEU A 214 18.96 5.38 8.62
CA LEU A 214 19.30 5.19 10.03
C LEU A 214 19.97 3.84 10.32
N LYS A 215 19.60 2.78 9.59
CA LYS A 215 20.12 1.41 9.80
C LYS A 215 21.65 1.35 9.95
N PRO A 216 22.47 1.83 8.99
CA PRO A 216 23.93 1.75 9.12
C PRO A 216 24.49 2.60 10.27
N VAL A 217 23.78 3.64 10.71
CA VAL A 217 24.22 4.51 11.81
C VAL A 217 23.95 3.82 13.15
N LEU A 218 22.75 3.29 13.34
CA LEU A 218 22.36 2.55 14.54
C LEU A 218 23.15 1.25 14.69
N GLU A 219 23.48 0.58 13.59
CA GLU A 219 24.35 -0.60 13.63
C GLU A 219 25.78 -0.26 14.11
N ARG A 220 26.31 0.92 13.76
CA ARG A 220 27.59 1.39 14.31
C ARG A 220 27.50 1.77 15.78
N ALA A 221 26.34 2.22 16.25
CA ALA A 221 26.07 2.46 17.66
C ALA A 221 25.89 1.17 18.49
N GLY A 222 25.95 -0.01 17.84
CA GLY A 222 25.91 -1.31 18.50
C GLY A 222 24.52 -1.95 18.57
N PHE A 223 23.51 -1.40 17.90
CA PHE A 223 22.19 -2.01 17.78
C PHE A 223 22.14 -3.01 16.62
N ARG A 224 21.22 -3.97 16.67
CA ARG A 224 20.84 -4.77 15.51
C ARG A 224 19.54 -4.22 14.95
N VAL A 225 19.53 -3.71 13.72
CA VAL A 225 18.34 -3.07 13.15
C VAL A 225 17.65 -3.98 12.16
N VAL A 226 16.38 -4.28 12.39
CA VAL A 226 15.52 -5.03 11.47
C VAL A 226 14.54 -4.05 10.83
N ILE A 227 14.52 -4.00 9.49
CA ILE A 227 13.51 -3.25 8.74
C ILE A 227 12.59 -4.29 8.08
N PRO A 228 11.45 -4.64 8.71
CA PRO A 228 10.59 -5.72 8.24
C PRO A 228 9.85 -5.33 6.95
N GLN A 229 9.25 -6.32 6.28
CA GLN A 229 8.42 -6.08 5.09
C GLN A 229 7.17 -6.95 5.12
N ILE A 230 6.04 -6.34 4.77
CA ILE A 230 4.81 -7.06 4.44
C ILE A 230 4.36 -6.63 3.05
N MET A 231 4.39 -7.54 2.08
CA MET A 231 4.03 -7.21 0.69
C MET A 231 2.54 -6.87 0.60
N PRO A 232 2.14 -5.84 -0.18
CA PRO A 232 2.93 -5.13 -1.18
C PRO A 232 3.70 -3.90 -0.66
N LEU A 233 3.66 -3.62 0.65
CA LEU A 233 4.31 -2.44 1.22
C LEU A 233 5.84 -2.51 1.11
N SER A 234 6.45 -1.33 1.12
CA SER A 234 7.90 -1.19 1.12
C SER A 234 8.50 -1.71 2.43
N LYS A 235 9.79 -2.05 2.43
CA LYS A 235 10.50 -2.38 3.68
C LYS A 235 10.39 -1.21 4.66
N GLY A 236 9.96 -1.50 5.88
CA GLY A 236 9.78 -0.54 6.97
C GLY A 236 8.45 0.20 6.94
N GLU A 237 7.66 0.05 5.87
CA GLU A 237 6.36 0.69 5.75
C GLU A 237 5.26 -0.15 6.41
N ILE A 238 4.41 0.51 7.20
CA ILE A 238 3.18 -0.06 7.76
C ILE A 238 1.98 0.85 7.48
N LEU A 239 0.79 0.25 7.47
CA LEU A 239 -0.50 0.93 7.37
C LEU A 239 -1.34 0.65 8.63
N GLY A 240 -2.32 1.50 8.91
CA GLY A 240 -3.25 1.28 10.01
C GLY A 240 -4.05 -0.03 9.94
N CYS A 241 -4.10 -0.66 8.76
CA CYS A 241 -4.75 -1.95 8.52
C CYS A 241 -3.78 -3.06 8.09
N THR A 242 -2.48 -2.79 7.96
CA THR A 242 -1.49 -3.77 7.45
C THR A 242 -0.12 -3.55 8.05
N SER A 243 0.32 -4.47 8.90
CA SER A 243 1.61 -4.48 9.59
C SER A 243 2.21 -5.89 9.58
N PRO A 244 3.54 -6.03 9.51
CA PRO A 244 4.20 -7.33 9.57
C PRO A 244 4.03 -7.98 10.95
N GLN A 245 3.90 -9.30 10.97
CA GLN A 245 4.12 -10.08 12.17
C GLN A 245 5.63 -10.30 12.35
N LEU A 246 6.12 -10.09 13.56
CA LEU A 246 7.54 -10.12 13.89
C LEU A 246 7.85 -11.32 14.78
N PRO A 247 9.05 -11.92 14.64
CA PRO A 247 9.49 -12.98 15.53
C PRO A 247 9.81 -12.42 16.92
N GLU A 248 8.87 -12.53 17.85
CA GLU A 248 8.98 -12.02 19.23
C GLU A 248 10.29 -12.43 19.93
N SER A 249 10.76 -13.67 19.72
CA SER A 249 12.01 -14.17 20.32
C SER A 249 13.29 -13.50 19.80
N GLU A 250 13.20 -12.72 18.72
CA GLU A 250 14.36 -12.10 18.06
C GLU A 250 14.35 -10.57 18.16
N ILE A 251 13.23 -9.96 18.55
CA ILE A 251 13.04 -8.51 18.56
C ILE A 251 12.85 -8.00 19.99
N ASP A 252 13.77 -7.16 20.46
CA ASP A 252 13.72 -6.58 21.80
C ASP A 252 12.79 -5.36 21.88
N ALA A 253 12.64 -4.62 20.77
CA ALA A 253 11.80 -3.43 20.70
C ALA A 253 11.29 -3.17 19.27
N LEU A 254 10.07 -2.66 19.17
CA LEU A 254 9.51 -2.08 17.96
C LEU A 254 9.59 -0.55 18.06
N LEU A 255 10.28 0.09 17.12
CA LEU A 255 10.38 1.53 17.01
C LEU A 255 9.56 2.00 15.80
N TYR A 256 8.53 2.79 16.04
CA TYR A 256 7.76 3.48 15.01
C TYR A 256 8.24 4.93 14.87
N LEU A 257 8.61 5.30 13.65
CA LEU A 257 8.95 6.66 13.27
C LEU A 257 7.74 7.34 12.63
N GLY A 258 7.16 8.31 13.34
CA GLY A 258 6.02 9.08 12.87
C GLY A 258 5.21 9.67 14.01
N ASP A 259 4.27 10.53 13.65
CA ASP A 259 3.25 11.04 14.56
C ASP A 259 2.03 10.13 14.61
N GLY A 260 1.15 10.41 15.59
CA GLY A 260 -0.08 9.67 15.84
C GLY A 260 0.13 8.23 16.31
N HIS A 261 -0.95 7.60 16.76
CA HIS A 261 -0.93 6.20 17.21
C HIS A 261 -1.50 5.24 16.17
N PHE A 262 -2.35 5.71 15.26
CA PHE A 262 -3.10 4.86 14.32
C PHE A 262 -2.26 3.80 13.61
N HIS A 263 -1.12 4.17 13.01
CA HIS A 263 -0.26 3.22 12.31
C HIS A 263 0.48 2.28 13.27
N LEU A 264 0.97 2.80 14.39
CA LEU A 264 1.65 2.01 15.41
C LEU A 264 0.72 0.99 16.06
N GLU A 265 -0.53 1.36 16.35
CA GLU A 265 -1.54 0.46 16.90
C GLU A 265 -1.73 -0.77 16.02
N SER A 266 -1.71 -0.63 14.70
CA SER A 266 -1.73 -1.77 13.77
C SER A 266 -0.59 -2.76 14.04
N ALA A 267 0.62 -2.24 14.27
CA ALA A 267 1.77 -3.06 14.60
C ALA A 267 1.68 -3.65 16.02
N MET A 268 1.17 -2.89 17.00
CA MET A 268 0.98 -3.35 18.38
C MET A 268 -0.10 -4.45 18.48
N ILE A 269 -1.22 -4.30 17.77
CA ILE A 269 -2.28 -5.32 17.70
C ILE A 269 -1.70 -6.63 17.14
N HIS A 270 -0.89 -6.54 16.09
CA HIS A 270 -0.31 -7.72 15.44
C HIS A 270 0.89 -8.33 16.19
N ASN A 271 1.49 -7.58 17.13
CA ASN A 271 2.69 -7.95 17.85
C ASN A 271 2.56 -7.58 19.35
N PRO A 272 1.60 -8.17 20.08
CA PRO A 272 1.19 -7.71 21.42
C PRO A 272 2.31 -7.74 22.47
N ASN A 273 3.27 -8.64 22.31
CA ASN A 273 4.29 -8.91 23.32
C ASN A 273 5.59 -8.13 23.10
N ILE A 274 5.75 -7.44 21.97
CA ILE A 274 6.97 -6.68 21.67
C ILE A 274 6.82 -5.27 22.22
N PRO A 275 7.74 -4.79 23.09
CA PRO A 275 7.71 -3.42 23.58
C PRO A 275 7.76 -2.40 22.42
N ALA A 276 6.70 -1.60 22.30
CA ALA A 276 6.54 -0.60 21.24
C ALA A 276 6.94 0.80 21.72
N TYR A 277 7.64 1.52 20.86
CA TYR A 277 8.06 2.89 21.08
C TYR A 277 7.73 3.74 19.86
N ARG A 278 7.28 4.96 20.09
CA ARG A 278 7.02 5.95 19.06
C ARG A 278 8.01 7.08 19.18
N TYR A 279 8.68 7.41 18.10
CA TYR A 279 9.39 8.67 17.99
C TYR A 279 8.62 9.60 17.07
N ASP A 280 8.15 10.71 17.64
CA ASP A 280 7.51 11.79 16.93
C ASP A 280 8.58 12.80 16.45
N PRO A 281 8.81 12.93 15.13
CA PRO A 281 9.84 13.83 14.61
C PRO A 281 9.50 15.31 14.76
N TYR A 282 8.23 15.66 14.95
CA TYR A 282 7.78 17.05 15.09
C TYR A 282 7.95 17.53 16.53
N SER A 283 7.43 16.76 17.48
CA SER A 283 7.59 17.06 18.92
C SER A 283 8.92 16.60 19.50
N ARG A 284 9.73 15.86 18.72
CA ARG A 284 11.04 15.32 19.10
C ARG A 284 10.98 14.47 20.37
N THR A 285 9.91 13.71 20.53
CA THR A 285 9.64 12.94 21.74
C THR A 285 9.64 11.45 21.43
N LEU A 286 10.33 10.67 22.25
CA LEU A 286 10.24 9.21 22.28
C LEU A 286 9.33 8.79 23.43
N THR A 287 8.25 8.09 23.10
CA THR A 287 7.30 7.53 24.07
C THR A 287 7.30 6.01 23.99
N ARG A 288 7.06 5.35 25.12
CA ARG A 288 6.70 3.94 25.15
C ARG A 288 5.18 3.85 25.03
N GLU A 289 4.71 3.11 24.04
CA GLU A 289 3.29 3.00 23.74
C GLU A 289 2.78 1.61 24.13
N THR A 290 1.50 1.56 24.51
CA THR A 290 0.80 0.33 24.89
C THR A 290 -0.56 0.31 24.20
N TYR A 291 -1.11 -0.89 24.01
CA TYR A 291 -2.45 -1.07 23.47
C TYR A 291 -3.25 -1.96 24.41
N ASP A 292 -4.53 -1.67 24.61
CA ASP A 292 -5.40 -2.50 25.45
C ASP A 292 -5.98 -3.65 24.61
N HIS A 293 -5.21 -4.74 24.50
CA HIS A 293 -5.62 -5.91 23.74
C HIS A 293 -6.81 -6.64 24.37
N ASP A 294 -6.94 -6.61 25.69
CA ASP A 294 -8.03 -7.30 26.39
C ASP A 294 -9.36 -6.58 26.15
N GLU A 295 -9.38 -5.25 26.25
CA GLU A 295 -10.54 -4.43 25.89
C GLU A 295 -10.92 -4.64 24.43
N MET A 296 -9.95 -4.50 23.51
CA MET A 296 -10.20 -4.67 22.08
C MET A 296 -10.75 -6.07 21.76
N HIS A 297 -10.10 -7.14 22.24
CA HIS A 297 -10.56 -8.50 22.03
C HIS A 297 -11.95 -8.75 22.62
N THR A 298 -12.26 -8.20 23.80
CA THR A 298 -13.58 -8.34 24.42
C THR A 298 -14.65 -7.71 23.54
N ILE A 299 -14.46 -6.44 23.14
CA ILE A 299 -15.39 -5.73 22.25
C ILE A 299 -15.59 -6.49 20.94
N ARG A 300 -14.52 -7.04 20.36
CA ARG A 300 -14.62 -7.80 19.11
C ARG A 300 -15.31 -9.15 19.26
N ARG A 301 -15.02 -9.90 20.32
CA ARG A 301 -15.71 -11.17 20.61
C ARG A 301 -17.19 -10.96 20.87
N ASP A 302 -17.56 -9.91 21.61
CA ASP A 302 -18.97 -9.58 21.89
C ASP A 302 -19.74 -9.22 20.63
N ALA A 303 -19.13 -8.44 19.72
CA ALA A 303 -19.73 -8.11 18.44
C ALA A 303 -19.97 -9.38 17.58
N ILE A 304 -18.98 -10.29 17.52
CA ILE A 304 -19.10 -11.57 16.80
C ILE A 304 -20.18 -12.46 17.43
N ALA A 305 -20.20 -12.56 18.76
CA ALA A 305 -21.17 -13.38 19.49
C ALA A 305 -22.60 -12.86 19.28
N THR A 306 -22.79 -11.53 19.34
CA THR A 306 -24.09 -10.89 19.06
C THR A 306 -24.53 -11.16 17.62
N ALA A 307 -23.62 -11.03 16.65
CA ALA A 307 -23.91 -11.24 15.23
C ALA A 307 -24.36 -12.66 14.90
N ARG A 308 -23.89 -13.69 15.63
CA ARG A 308 -24.33 -15.09 15.43
C ARG A 308 -25.84 -15.29 15.58
N SER A 309 -26.51 -14.44 16.36
CA SER A 309 -27.95 -14.51 16.59
C SER A 309 -28.78 -13.63 15.63
N ALA A 310 -28.12 -12.82 14.80
CA ALA A 310 -28.77 -11.87 13.91
C ALA A 310 -29.50 -12.57 12.76
N ARG A 311 -30.77 -12.21 12.57
CA ARG A 311 -31.69 -12.79 11.57
C ARG A 311 -31.71 -12.02 10.27
N LYS A 312 -31.24 -10.77 10.26
CA LYS A 312 -31.12 -9.93 9.06
C LYS A 312 -29.81 -9.17 9.08
N TRP A 313 -29.06 -9.32 8.00
CA TRP A 313 -27.72 -8.77 7.87
C TRP A 313 -27.69 -7.63 6.85
N GLY A 314 -26.80 -6.68 7.08
CA GLY A 314 -26.48 -5.64 6.12
C GLY A 314 -25.04 -5.78 5.66
N ILE A 315 -24.79 -5.66 4.36
CA ILE A 315 -23.44 -5.66 3.80
C ILE A 315 -23.17 -4.28 3.23
N ILE A 316 -22.11 -3.64 3.73
CA ILE A 316 -21.67 -2.32 3.29
C ILE A 316 -20.48 -2.50 2.35
N LEU A 317 -20.63 -2.04 1.11
CA LEU A 317 -19.52 -1.91 0.17
C LEU A 317 -18.98 -0.47 0.23
N GLY A 318 -17.71 -0.31 0.58
CA GLY A 318 -17.06 1.00 0.61
C GLY A 318 -16.85 1.56 -0.80
N SER A 319 -17.42 2.72 -1.11
CA SER A 319 -17.25 3.40 -2.39
C SER A 319 -16.15 4.46 -2.39
N LEU A 320 -15.49 4.71 -1.25
CA LEU A 320 -14.36 5.64 -1.19
C LEU A 320 -13.11 4.99 -1.81
N GLY A 321 -12.72 5.53 -2.97
CA GLY A 321 -11.63 5.01 -3.80
C GLY A 321 -11.77 3.51 -4.09
N ARG A 322 -10.86 2.72 -3.55
CA ARG A 322 -10.74 1.27 -3.79
C ARG A 322 -10.80 0.43 -2.51
N GLN A 323 -11.32 0.99 -1.42
CA GLN A 323 -11.51 0.26 -0.16
C GLN A 323 -12.45 -0.94 -0.32
N GLY A 324 -13.56 -0.75 -1.05
CA GLY A 324 -14.51 -1.80 -1.36
C GLY A 324 -13.93 -2.91 -2.24
N ASN A 325 -14.40 -4.13 -2.01
CA ASN A 325 -14.05 -5.30 -2.80
C ASN A 325 -15.32 -6.11 -3.14
N PRO A 326 -15.84 -6.00 -4.37
CA PRO A 326 -17.05 -6.71 -4.79
C PRO A 326 -16.95 -8.25 -4.70
N ASN A 327 -15.75 -8.82 -4.85
CA ASN A 327 -15.55 -10.26 -4.71
C ASN A 327 -15.73 -10.72 -3.26
N THR A 328 -15.30 -9.89 -2.31
CA THR A 328 -15.49 -10.13 -0.87
C THR A 328 -16.96 -10.03 -0.52
N MET A 329 -17.68 -9.07 -1.12
CA MET A 329 -19.12 -8.93 -0.98
C MET A 329 -19.85 -10.18 -1.48
N ALA A 330 -19.59 -10.60 -2.71
CA ALA A 330 -20.20 -11.79 -3.30
C ALA A 330 -19.94 -13.07 -2.47
N MET A 331 -18.74 -13.22 -1.92
CA MET A 331 -18.40 -14.34 -1.03
C MET A 331 -19.26 -14.35 0.24
N ILE A 332 -19.44 -13.19 0.89
CA ILE A 332 -20.23 -13.08 2.12
C ILE A 332 -21.73 -13.24 1.83
N GLU A 333 -22.23 -12.62 0.76
CA GLU A 333 -23.59 -12.80 0.27
C GLU A 333 -23.93 -14.28 0.06
N ARG A 334 -23.02 -15.04 -0.56
CA ARG A 334 -23.20 -16.49 -0.76
C ARG A 334 -23.36 -17.23 0.57
N HIS A 335 -22.48 -17.00 1.54
CA HIS A 335 -22.55 -17.70 2.83
C HIS A 335 -23.80 -17.36 3.64
N LEU A 336 -24.32 -16.14 3.50
CA LEU A 336 -25.59 -15.72 4.09
C LEU A 336 -26.78 -16.36 3.36
N ALA A 337 -26.75 -16.41 2.03
CA ALA A 337 -27.77 -17.04 1.21
C ALA A 337 -27.88 -18.56 1.48
N GLU A 338 -26.75 -19.27 1.60
CA GLU A 338 -26.68 -20.69 1.97
C GLU A 338 -27.37 -20.99 3.32
N ARG A 339 -27.43 -20.00 4.22
CA ARG A 339 -28.09 -20.09 5.54
C ARG A 339 -29.51 -19.54 5.54
N GLY A 340 -30.01 -19.07 4.40
CA GLY A 340 -31.33 -18.45 4.29
C GLY A 340 -31.48 -17.13 5.05
N ILE A 341 -30.36 -16.43 5.31
CA ILE A 341 -30.35 -15.16 6.05
C ILE A 341 -30.61 -14.00 5.07
N PRO A 342 -31.68 -13.21 5.25
CA PRO A 342 -31.94 -12.01 4.45
C PRO A 342 -30.82 -10.96 4.56
N VAL A 343 -30.50 -10.33 3.42
CA VAL A 343 -29.43 -9.35 3.31
C VAL A 343 -29.93 -8.03 2.73
N VAL A 344 -29.42 -6.92 3.26
CA VAL A 344 -29.54 -5.59 2.67
C VAL A 344 -28.16 -5.12 2.22
N ASN A 345 -28.03 -4.75 0.95
CA ASN A 345 -26.79 -4.22 0.41
C ASN A 345 -26.79 -2.69 0.45
N LEU A 346 -25.71 -2.11 0.97
CA LEU A 346 -25.55 -0.68 1.12
C LEU A 346 -24.21 -0.22 0.54
N LEU A 347 -24.23 0.84 -0.26
CA LEU A 347 -23.04 1.48 -0.80
C LEU A 347 -22.80 2.80 -0.04
N LEU A 348 -21.62 2.98 0.54
CA LEU A 348 -21.26 4.20 1.27
C LEU A 348 -19.81 4.61 1.02
N SER A 349 -19.56 5.90 0.82
CA SER A 349 -18.20 6.46 0.81
C SER A 349 -17.65 6.47 2.24
N GLU A 350 -18.44 6.98 3.17
CA GLU A 350 -18.11 7.06 4.58
C GLU A 350 -19.21 6.41 5.43
N ILE A 351 -18.80 5.68 6.46
CA ILE A 351 -19.69 4.87 7.31
C ILE A 351 -19.88 5.59 8.64
N PHE A 352 -21.11 6.06 8.89
CA PHE A 352 -21.44 6.82 10.09
C PHE A 352 -22.49 6.09 10.95
N PRO A 353 -22.38 6.09 12.29
CA PRO A 353 -23.33 5.43 13.18
C PRO A 353 -24.79 5.83 12.96
N GLY A 354 -25.07 7.14 12.85
CA GLY A 354 -26.43 7.64 12.65
C GLY A 354 -27.07 7.18 11.34
N LYS A 355 -26.26 6.98 10.29
CA LYS A 355 -26.73 6.49 8.99
C LYS A 355 -27.16 5.02 9.06
N LEU A 356 -26.43 4.18 9.79
CA LEU A 356 -26.80 2.78 9.96
C LEU A 356 -27.96 2.61 10.96
N ALA A 357 -28.03 3.47 11.98
CA ALA A 357 -29.11 3.48 12.96
C ALA A 357 -30.50 3.78 12.34
N SER A 358 -30.56 4.43 11.17
CA SER A 358 -31.83 4.67 10.46
C SER A 358 -32.42 3.42 9.80
N MET A 359 -31.74 2.27 9.87
CA MET A 359 -32.17 0.98 9.31
C MET A 359 -32.25 -0.08 10.44
N PRO A 360 -33.17 0.12 11.42
CA PRO A 360 -33.16 -0.62 12.69
C PRO A 360 -33.51 -2.12 12.57
N ASP A 361 -34.09 -2.51 11.43
CA ASP A 361 -34.43 -3.87 11.06
C ASP A 361 -33.20 -4.69 10.62
N VAL A 362 -32.07 -4.04 10.33
CA VAL A 362 -30.78 -4.71 10.17
C VAL A 362 -30.16 -4.96 11.54
N GLU A 363 -29.90 -6.22 11.86
CA GLU A 363 -29.45 -6.65 13.19
C GLU A 363 -27.93 -6.78 13.31
N CYS A 364 -27.22 -6.90 12.17
CA CYS A 364 -25.76 -6.96 12.09
C CYS A 364 -25.27 -6.35 10.78
N TRP A 365 -24.16 -5.61 10.84
CA TRP A 365 -23.50 -5.02 9.68
C TRP A 365 -22.15 -5.66 9.43
N VAL A 366 -21.85 -5.95 8.16
CA VAL A 366 -20.50 -6.30 7.70
C VAL A 366 -20.02 -5.19 6.80
N GLN A 367 -18.91 -4.55 7.14
CA GLN A 367 -18.31 -3.51 6.32
C GLN A 367 -17.14 -4.05 5.51
N ILE A 368 -17.19 -3.84 4.21
CA ILE A 368 -16.15 -4.15 3.23
C ILE A 368 -15.57 -2.80 2.78
N ALA A 369 -14.84 -2.16 3.70
CA ALA A 369 -14.20 -0.86 3.51
C ALA A 369 -12.88 -0.81 4.31
N CYS A 370 -12.70 0.19 5.18
CA CYS A 370 -11.56 0.28 6.08
C CYS A 370 -11.74 -0.64 7.31
N PRO A 371 -10.86 -1.62 7.57
CA PRO A 371 -10.98 -2.54 8.72
C PRO A 371 -11.03 -1.83 10.08
N ARG A 372 -10.36 -0.67 10.19
CA ARG A 372 -10.27 0.11 11.43
C ARG A 372 -11.60 0.70 11.88
N LEU A 373 -12.59 0.83 11.00
CA LEU A 373 -13.94 1.26 11.38
C LEU A 373 -14.60 0.25 12.33
N SER A 374 -14.39 -1.05 12.11
CA SER A 374 -14.92 -2.09 13.01
C SER A 374 -14.06 -2.23 14.26
N ILE A 375 -12.73 -2.20 14.09
CA ILE A 375 -11.77 -2.45 15.17
C ILE A 375 -11.82 -1.33 16.21
N ASP A 376 -11.72 -0.07 15.76
CA ASP A 376 -11.61 1.07 16.66
C ASP A 376 -12.97 1.69 17.00
N TRP A 377 -13.90 1.69 16.06
CA TRP A 377 -15.14 2.46 16.16
C TRP A 377 -16.38 1.57 16.24
N GLY A 378 -16.23 0.25 16.23
CA GLY A 378 -17.35 -0.69 16.21
C GLY A 378 -18.32 -0.52 17.38
N TYR A 379 -17.83 -0.08 18.55
CA TYR A 379 -18.66 0.20 19.73
C TYR A 379 -19.60 1.41 19.57
N ALA A 380 -19.28 2.32 18.64
CA ALA A 380 -20.09 3.52 18.41
C ALA A 380 -21.39 3.22 17.63
N PHE A 381 -21.52 2.01 17.09
CA PHE A 381 -22.68 1.58 16.31
C PHE A 381 -23.68 0.85 17.20
N SER A 382 -24.98 1.11 16.99
CA SER A 382 -26.06 0.49 17.76
C SER A 382 -26.25 -1.01 17.49
N ARG A 383 -25.65 -1.52 16.40
CA ARG A 383 -25.63 -2.91 15.98
C ARG A 383 -24.19 -3.31 15.71
N PRO A 384 -23.82 -4.61 15.86
CA PRO A 384 -22.47 -5.07 15.56
C PRO A 384 -22.02 -4.64 14.16
N LEU A 385 -20.86 -3.99 14.09
CA LEU A 385 -20.17 -3.68 12.84
C LEU A 385 -18.92 -4.56 12.72
N LEU A 386 -18.97 -5.54 11.83
CA LEU A 386 -17.93 -6.54 11.65
C LEU A 386 -17.05 -6.22 10.44
N THR A 387 -15.76 -6.55 10.54
CA THR A 387 -14.91 -6.72 9.36
C THR A 387 -15.33 -7.98 8.58
N PRO A 388 -14.89 -8.14 7.32
CA PRO A 388 -15.12 -9.38 6.56
C PRO A 388 -14.56 -10.62 7.26
N TYR A 389 -13.40 -10.48 7.92
CA TYR A 389 -12.77 -11.55 8.69
C TYR A 389 -13.66 -12.02 9.85
N GLU A 390 -14.14 -11.08 10.66
CA GLU A 390 -15.02 -11.34 11.80
C GLU A 390 -16.38 -11.91 11.36
N ALA A 391 -16.92 -11.45 10.23
CA ALA A 391 -18.14 -11.99 9.66
C ALA A 391 -18.00 -13.47 9.30
N LEU A 392 -16.86 -13.88 8.72
CA LEU A 392 -16.59 -15.29 8.43
C LEU A 392 -16.44 -16.14 9.70
N ILE A 393 -15.93 -15.56 10.79
CA ILE A 393 -15.91 -16.23 12.12
C ILE A 393 -17.32 -16.38 12.67
N ALA A 394 -18.14 -15.33 12.59
CA ALA A 394 -19.53 -15.35 13.05
C ALA A 394 -20.35 -16.40 12.28
N LEU A 395 -20.12 -16.55 10.97
CA LEU A 395 -20.78 -17.53 10.12
C LEU A 395 -20.22 -18.96 10.26
N GLY A 396 -19.14 -19.16 11.03
CA GLY A 396 -18.49 -20.46 11.21
C GLY A 396 -17.72 -20.95 9.98
N VAL A 397 -17.35 -20.04 9.08
CA VAL A 397 -16.55 -20.33 7.87
C VAL A 397 -15.06 -20.28 8.16
N ARG A 398 -14.65 -19.51 9.19
CA ARG A 398 -13.25 -19.37 9.59
C ARG A 398 -13.12 -19.49 11.12
N GLU A 399 -12.01 -20.05 11.57
CA GLU A 399 -11.65 -20.10 12.98
C GLU A 399 -11.31 -18.71 13.54
N SER A 400 -11.56 -18.50 14.83
CA SER A 400 -11.19 -17.24 15.50
C SER A 400 -9.68 -17.12 15.66
N TRP A 401 -9.20 -15.89 15.85
CA TRP A 401 -7.78 -15.62 16.07
C TRP A 401 -7.22 -16.30 17.33
N ASP A 402 -8.08 -16.59 18.31
CA ASP A 402 -7.73 -17.38 19.50
C ASP A 402 -7.15 -18.75 19.11
N GLN A 403 -7.77 -19.41 18.12
CA GLN A 403 -7.36 -20.73 17.66
C GLN A 403 -6.37 -20.66 16.49
N ALA A 404 -6.70 -19.87 15.47
CA ALA A 404 -5.95 -19.82 14.23
C ALA A 404 -4.62 -19.04 14.34
N ASN A 405 -4.53 -18.10 15.28
CA ASN A 405 -3.37 -17.20 15.39
C ASN A 405 -2.89 -17.01 16.83
N LYS A 406 -3.07 -18.04 17.68
CA LYS A 406 -2.56 -18.09 19.06
C LYS A 406 -2.98 -16.87 19.91
N GLY A 407 -4.20 -16.36 19.71
CA GLY A 407 -4.72 -15.20 20.43
C GLY A 407 -4.31 -13.84 19.87
N VAL A 408 -3.57 -13.78 18.76
CA VAL A 408 -3.16 -12.51 18.13
C VAL A 408 -4.17 -12.11 17.06
N TYR A 409 -4.83 -10.96 17.22
CA TYR A 409 -5.70 -10.44 16.16
C TYR A 409 -4.86 -10.02 14.94
N PRO A 410 -5.17 -10.55 13.73
CA PRO A 410 -4.36 -10.29 12.55
C PRO A 410 -4.56 -8.87 12.03
N MET A 411 -3.44 -8.20 11.68
CA MET A 411 -3.44 -6.90 11.02
C MET A 411 -2.70 -6.97 9.69
N ASP A 412 -3.04 -7.94 8.84
CA ASP A 412 -2.46 -8.15 7.51
C ASP A 412 -3.51 -7.97 6.39
N PHE A 413 -4.54 -7.15 6.61
CA PHE A 413 -5.71 -7.07 5.71
C PHE A 413 -5.36 -6.80 4.24
N TYR A 414 -4.41 -5.91 3.95
CA TYR A 414 -3.98 -5.59 2.59
C TYR A 414 -2.66 -6.27 2.20
N ALA A 415 -2.21 -7.27 2.97
CA ALA A 415 -1.10 -8.09 2.55
C ALA A 415 -1.47 -8.86 1.26
N LYS A 416 -0.44 -9.28 0.49
CA LYS A 416 -0.59 -10.00 -0.78
C LYS A 416 -1.55 -11.20 -0.69
N ASP A 417 -1.51 -11.92 0.43
CA ASP A 417 -2.34 -13.08 0.72
C ASP A 417 -3.19 -12.85 2.00
N GLY A 418 -3.46 -11.57 2.30
CA GLY A 418 -4.11 -11.10 3.51
C GLY A 418 -5.64 -11.21 3.52
N LEU A 419 -6.25 -10.76 4.62
CA LEU A 419 -7.66 -11.01 4.95
C LEU A 419 -8.67 -10.04 4.32
N GLY A 420 -8.21 -8.90 3.82
CA GLY A 420 -9.06 -7.76 3.45
C GLY A 420 -9.54 -7.76 2.00
N ARG A 421 -9.01 -8.63 1.12
CA ARG A 421 -9.40 -8.66 -0.30
C ARG A 421 -9.48 -10.07 -0.85
N THR A 422 -10.69 -10.54 -1.12
CA THR A 422 -10.93 -11.78 -1.88
C THR A 422 -10.51 -11.59 -3.35
N LYS A 423 -9.69 -12.51 -3.87
CA LYS A 423 -9.32 -12.57 -5.29
C LYS A 423 -10.49 -13.15 -6.11
N PRO A 424 -10.64 -12.81 -7.40
CA PRO A 424 -11.73 -13.33 -8.24
C PRO A 424 -11.84 -14.87 -8.22
N GLU A 425 -10.70 -15.55 -8.28
CA GLU A 425 -10.57 -17.02 -8.23
C GLU A 425 -11.10 -17.64 -6.93
N GLN A 426 -11.08 -16.88 -5.82
CA GLN A 426 -11.56 -17.32 -4.52
C GLN A 426 -13.06 -17.02 -4.32
N ALA A 427 -13.63 -16.14 -5.14
CA ALA A 427 -15.04 -15.79 -5.09
C ALA A 427 -15.92 -16.77 -5.86
N ILE A 428 -15.37 -17.49 -6.85
CA ILE A 428 -16.08 -18.49 -7.64
C ILE A 428 -15.82 -19.89 -7.02
N PRO A 429 -16.83 -20.78 -6.89
CA PRO A 429 -16.58 -22.14 -6.44
C PRO A 429 -15.61 -22.85 -7.40
N ALA A 430 -14.75 -23.73 -6.87
CA ALA A 430 -14.25 -24.81 -7.72
C ALA A 430 -15.48 -25.57 -8.24
N VAL A 431 -15.65 -25.57 -9.55
CA VAL A 431 -16.77 -26.23 -10.27
C VAL A 431 -16.78 -27.71 -9.97
#